data_AF-A0A4Q2CZP9-F1
#
_entry.id   AF-A0A4Q2CZP9-F1
#
_cell.length_a   1.000
_cell.length_b   1.000
_cell.length_c   1.000
_cell.angle_alpha   90.00
_cell.angle_beta   90.00
_cell.angle_gamma   90.00
#
_symmetry.space_group_name_H-M   'P 1'
#
loop_
_entity.id
_entity.type
_entity.pdbx_description
1 polymer ?
#
loop_
_entity_poly.entity_id
_entity_poly.type
_entity_poly.pdbx_seq_one_letter_code
_entity_poly.pdbx_strand_id
1 'polypeptide(L)'
;MVESEHADALNVVPLKPNILFAQRGSGKSTPSASLEDNTTWDLVKDIEVLREKLGVEKWHVFGGSWGSTLSLAYAQHHPDRVKSLVLRSASPHRLPESISDSALQGELAFFYQDGASHLFPEAWEEYVAPIPEEERHDMILAYHAQLNSVDEETRLRAAKAWSKWEMATSKLYVDPAHIARAADDDFANAFARIENHYFINSGFMKDGQLLEKQSIDKIRHIPTVVVQGRYDVICPATTAHALKKAFPELTLHIVPDAGHSAREPGTAKLLVEATDKFAGL
;
A
#
# COMPACT_ATOMS: atom_id res chain seq x y z
N MET A 1 31.49 -23.86 44.95
CA MET A 1 31.61 -22.52 44.36
C MET A 1 31.89 -22.69 42.88
N VAL A 2 31.32 -21.83 42.05
CA VAL A 2 31.35 -21.78 40.57
C VAL A 2 30.25 -22.56 39.84
N GLU A 3 28.99 -22.22 40.11
CA GLU A 3 27.86 -22.39 39.18
C GLU A 3 26.87 -21.24 39.42
N SER A 4 27.15 -20.02 38.91
CA SER A 4 26.11 -18.98 38.84
C SER A 4 26.37 -17.79 37.92
N GLU A 5 27.50 -17.66 37.21
CA GLU A 5 27.81 -16.40 36.50
C GLU A 5 27.56 -16.39 34.99
N HIS A 6 27.04 -17.47 34.39
CA HIS A 6 26.86 -17.54 32.91
C HIS A 6 25.41 -17.40 32.42
N ALA A 7 24.40 -17.45 33.30
CA ALA A 7 23.01 -17.26 32.89
C ALA A 7 22.68 -15.78 32.61
N ASP A 8 23.34 -14.84 33.29
CA ASP A 8 23.15 -13.39 33.12
C ASP A 8 23.84 -12.81 31.86
N ALA A 9 24.62 -13.62 31.14
CA ALA A 9 25.29 -13.22 29.90
C ALA A 9 24.43 -13.41 28.64
N LEU A 10 23.27 -14.05 28.76
CA LEU A 10 22.34 -14.26 27.64
C LEU A 10 21.30 -13.14 27.62
N ASN A 11 21.52 -12.15 26.75
CA ASN A 11 20.52 -11.13 26.45
C ASN A 11 19.39 -11.76 25.61
N VAL A 12 18.43 -12.41 26.28
CA VAL A 12 17.20 -12.89 25.63
C VAL A 12 16.35 -11.67 25.34
N VAL A 13 16.50 -11.09 24.15
CA VAL A 13 15.54 -10.13 23.63
C VAL A 13 14.28 -10.93 23.27
N PRO A 14 13.15 -10.81 23.99
CA PRO A 14 11.94 -11.51 23.60
C PRO A 14 11.54 -11.03 22.21
N LEU A 15 11.51 -11.94 21.24
CA LEU A 15 10.94 -11.66 19.93
C LEU A 15 9.48 -11.23 20.13
N LYS A 16 9.20 -9.94 19.91
CA LYS A 16 7.82 -9.46 19.88
C LYS A 16 7.09 -10.19 18.73
N PRO A 17 5.88 -10.71 18.94
CA PRO A 17 5.17 -11.45 17.91
C PRO A 17 4.79 -10.52 16.75
N ASN A 18 5.18 -10.88 15.54
CA ASN A 18 4.69 -10.25 14.32
C ASN A 18 3.31 -10.80 14.01
N ILE A 19 2.30 -9.92 13.94
CA ILE A 19 0.94 -10.28 13.57
C ILE A 19 0.74 -9.93 12.09
N LEU A 20 0.61 -10.95 11.25
CA LEU A 20 0.27 -10.80 9.84
C LEU A 20 -1.12 -11.37 9.60
N PHE A 21 -1.92 -10.65 8.82
CA PHE A 21 -3.24 -11.11 8.38
C PHE A 21 -3.47 -10.74 6.92
N ALA A 22 -4.29 -11.52 6.23
CA ALA A 22 -4.76 -11.17 4.90
C ALA A 22 -6.04 -10.34 5.03
N GLN A 23 -6.12 -9.21 4.33
CA GLN A 23 -7.29 -8.34 4.32
C GLN A 23 -8.48 -9.04 3.62
N ARG A 24 -9.70 -8.52 3.81
CA ARG A 24 -10.92 -9.09 3.22
C ARG A 24 -10.74 -9.38 1.72
N GLY A 25 -11.16 -10.56 1.27
CA GLY A 25 -11.07 -10.98 -0.13
C GLY A 25 -9.67 -11.35 -0.64
N SER A 26 -8.61 -11.14 0.14
CA SER A 26 -7.23 -11.36 -0.30
C SER A 26 -6.56 -12.57 0.36
N GLY A 27 -5.54 -13.11 -0.30
CA GLY A 27 -4.70 -14.17 0.26
C GLY A 27 -5.51 -15.39 0.71
N LYS A 28 -5.46 -15.71 2.01
CA LYS A 28 -6.20 -16.83 2.61
C LYS A 28 -7.53 -16.42 3.25
N SER A 29 -7.92 -15.16 3.17
CA SER A 29 -9.19 -14.68 3.72
C SER A 29 -10.34 -15.05 2.80
N THR A 30 -11.45 -15.50 3.37
CA THR A 30 -12.62 -16.01 2.63
C THR A 30 -13.83 -15.07 2.79
N PRO A 31 -14.68 -14.89 1.77
CA PRO A 31 -14.55 -15.45 0.42
C PRO A 31 -13.48 -14.73 -0.41
N SER A 32 -12.75 -15.49 -1.25
CA SER A 32 -11.70 -14.94 -2.12
C SER A 32 -12.29 -13.96 -3.15
N ALA A 33 -11.56 -12.88 -3.43
CA ALA A 33 -11.95 -11.80 -4.35
C ALA A 33 -13.33 -11.17 -4.05
N SER A 34 -13.80 -11.25 -2.79
CA SER A 34 -15.05 -10.61 -2.39
C SER A 34 -14.88 -9.10 -2.25
N LEU A 35 -15.85 -8.36 -2.78
CA LEU A 35 -15.98 -6.91 -2.68
C LEU A 35 -17.10 -6.50 -1.70
N GLU A 36 -17.87 -7.47 -1.21
CA GLU A 36 -18.94 -7.23 -0.23
C GLU A 36 -18.33 -6.87 1.13
N ASP A 37 -18.84 -5.79 1.73
CA ASP A 37 -18.33 -5.19 2.97
C ASP A 37 -16.79 -5.04 2.94
N ASN A 38 -16.21 -4.64 1.80
CA ASN A 38 -14.78 -4.51 1.62
C ASN A 38 -14.37 -3.05 1.43
N THR A 39 -14.58 -2.25 2.48
CA THR A 39 -14.22 -0.83 2.51
C THR A 39 -13.01 -0.56 3.41
N THR A 40 -12.40 0.62 3.29
CA THR A 40 -11.32 1.06 4.19
C THR A 40 -11.76 0.97 5.66
N TRP A 41 -13.01 1.34 5.96
CA TRP A 41 -13.52 1.37 7.33
C TRP A 41 -13.82 -0.01 7.88
N ASP A 42 -14.23 -0.94 7.01
CA ASP A 42 -14.32 -2.36 7.35
C ASP A 42 -12.96 -2.94 7.73
N LEU A 43 -11.91 -2.62 6.97
CA LEU A 43 -10.55 -3.06 7.29
C LEU A 43 -10.01 -2.43 8.58
N VAL A 44 -10.29 -1.14 8.82
CA VAL A 44 -9.95 -0.47 10.09
C VAL A 44 -10.63 -1.18 11.27
N LYS A 45 -11.89 -1.58 11.12
CA LYS A 45 -12.62 -2.35 12.13
C LYS A 45 -12.02 -3.75 12.34
N ASP A 46 -11.63 -4.44 11.27
CA ASP A 46 -11.00 -5.76 11.37
C ASP A 46 -9.69 -5.71 12.16
N ILE A 47 -8.91 -4.65 11.98
CA ILE A 47 -7.67 -4.44 12.73
C ILE A 47 -7.96 -4.35 14.25
N GLU A 48 -8.99 -3.63 14.69
CA GLU A 48 -9.38 -3.61 16.11
C GLU A 48 -9.90 -4.97 16.60
N VAL A 49 -10.73 -5.67 15.81
CA VAL A 49 -11.22 -7.01 16.17
C VAL A 49 -10.05 -7.98 16.39
N LEU A 50 -9.04 -7.94 15.51
CA LEU A 50 -7.83 -8.74 15.65
C LEU A 50 -7.02 -8.34 16.89
N ARG A 51 -6.85 -7.04 17.13
CA ARG A 51 -6.14 -6.50 18.29
C ARG A 51 -6.77 -7.02 19.59
N GLU A 52 -8.10 -6.91 19.73
CA GLU A 52 -8.85 -7.35 20.91
C GLU A 52 -8.80 -8.86 21.09
N LYS A 53 -9.00 -9.63 20.01
CA LYS A 53 -8.94 -11.10 20.03
C LYS A 53 -7.59 -11.63 20.48
N LEU A 54 -6.51 -10.92 20.15
CA LEU A 54 -5.14 -11.28 20.52
C LEU A 54 -4.71 -10.70 21.88
N GLY A 55 -5.57 -9.92 22.54
CA GLY A 55 -5.27 -9.31 23.84
C GLY A 55 -4.16 -8.24 23.78
N VAL A 56 -3.99 -7.57 22.64
CA VAL A 56 -2.94 -6.56 22.43
C VAL A 56 -3.46 -5.19 22.85
N GLU A 57 -2.84 -4.52 23.81
CA GLU A 57 -3.30 -3.19 24.25
C GLU A 57 -2.94 -2.10 23.23
N LYS A 58 -1.66 -2.06 22.81
CA LYS A 58 -1.10 -1.18 21.79
C LYS A 58 -0.02 -1.92 21.00
N TRP A 59 0.14 -1.59 19.73
CA TRP A 59 1.12 -2.22 18.84
C TRP A 59 1.83 -1.25 17.91
N HIS A 60 2.94 -1.71 17.34
CA HIS A 60 3.60 -1.04 16.22
C HIS A 60 2.82 -1.37 14.94
N VAL A 61 2.60 -0.37 14.11
CA VAL A 61 1.91 -0.53 12.82
C VAL A 61 2.92 -0.34 11.70
N PHE A 62 2.99 -1.34 10.82
CA PHE A 62 3.88 -1.36 9.67
C PHE A 62 3.05 -1.52 8.39
N GLY A 63 3.24 -0.64 7.41
CA GLY A 63 2.47 -0.70 6.16
C GLY A 63 3.15 0.01 5.01
N GLY A 64 3.13 -0.60 3.82
CA GLY A 64 3.68 0.01 2.61
C GLY A 64 2.67 0.06 1.47
N SER A 65 2.77 1.04 0.57
CA SER A 65 1.80 1.27 -0.51
C SER A 65 0.39 1.44 0.05
N TRP A 66 -0.62 0.71 -0.43
CA TRP A 66 -1.95 0.60 0.20
C TRP A 66 -1.89 0.36 1.72
N GLY A 67 -0.94 -0.44 2.19
CA GLY A 67 -0.76 -0.66 3.62
C GLY A 67 -0.41 0.61 4.39
N SER A 68 0.26 1.59 3.77
CA SER A 68 0.53 2.90 4.37
C SER A 68 -0.75 3.74 4.52
N THR A 69 -1.65 3.68 3.53
CA THR A 69 -2.99 4.27 3.58
C THR A 69 -3.76 3.73 4.76
N LEU A 70 -3.89 2.40 4.82
CA LEU A 70 -4.64 1.74 5.86
C LEU A 70 -4.01 1.98 7.24
N SER A 71 -2.68 2.06 7.33
CA SER A 71 -1.97 2.41 8.56
C SER A 71 -2.30 3.82 9.04
N LEU A 72 -2.33 4.81 8.13
CA LEU A 72 -2.73 6.18 8.46
C LEU A 72 -4.20 6.25 8.87
N ALA A 73 -5.09 5.63 8.10
CA ALA A 73 -6.53 5.59 8.41
C ALA A 73 -6.78 4.97 9.80
N TYR A 74 -6.14 3.83 10.08
CA TYR A 74 -6.22 3.16 11.38
C TYR A 74 -5.66 4.02 12.51
N ALA A 75 -4.46 4.57 12.37
CA ALA A 75 -3.85 5.41 13.41
C ALA A 75 -4.64 6.69 13.68
N GLN A 76 -5.25 7.30 12.66
CA GLN A 76 -6.09 8.50 12.80
C GLN A 76 -7.45 8.21 13.46
N HIS A 77 -7.93 6.97 13.38
CA HIS A 77 -9.17 6.54 14.03
C HIS A 77 -8.94 5.98 15.44
N HIS A 78 -7.78 5.34 15.67
CA HIS A 78 -7.41 4.69 16.92
C HIS A 78 -6.00 5.13 17.40
N PRO A 79 -5.74 6.44 17.60
CA PRO A 79 -4.40 6.94 17.91
C PRO A 79 -3.83 6.34 19.20
N ASP A 80 -4.69 6.07 20.18
CA ASP A 80 -4.30 5.48 21.47
C ASP A 80 -3.87 4.01 21.37
N ARG A 81 -4.07 3.34 20.22
CA ARG A 81 -3.72 1.93 19.99
C ARG A 81 -2.38 1.75 19.29
N VAL A 82 -1.76 2.83 18.81
CA VAL A 82 -0.55 2.78 17.97
C VAL A 82 0.66 3.27 18.74
N LYS A 83 1.68 2.41 18.86
CA LYS A 83 2.98 2.75 19.48
C LYS A 83 3.90 3.51 18.55
N SER A 84 3.93 3.12 17.28
CA SER A 84 4.76 3.72 16.23
C SER A 84 4.23 3.34 14.84
N LEU A 85 4.61 4.12 13.84
CA LEU A 85 4.31 3.89 12.43
C LEU A 85 5.61 3.71 11.62
N VAL A 86 5.71 2.62 10.88
CA VAL A 86 6.74 2.43 9.84
C VAL A 86 6.04 2.31 8.50
N LEU A 87 6.19 3.34 7.68
CA LEU A 87 5.48 3.50 6.42
C LEU A 87 6.44 3.41 5.23
N ARG A 88 6.00 2.80 4.14
CA ARG A 88 6.76 2.73 2.87
C ARG A 88 5.90 3.19 1.70
N SER A 89 6.46 3.97 0.77
CA SER A 89 5.73 4.41 -0.44
C SER A 89 4.34 4.98 -0.11
N ALA A 90 4.31 6.11 0.60
CA ALA A 90 3.09 6.64 1.19
C ALA A 90 2.11 7.10 0.09
N SER A 91 0.90 6.52 0.06
CA SER A 91 -0.13 6.77 -0.96
C SER A 91 -1.45 7.19 -0.32
N PRO A 92 -1.62 8.42 0.19
CA PRO A 92 -2.85 8.84 0.85
C PRO A 92 -4.09 8.98 -0.07
N HIS A 93 -4.15 8.28 -1.20
CA HIS A 93 -5.21 8.28 -2.21
C HIS A 93 -5.75 9.68 -2.47
N ARG A 94 -4.98 10.46 -3.23
CA ARG A 94 -5.53 11.66 -3.85
C ARG A 94 -6.20 11.27 -5.15
N LEU A 95 -7.50 11.48 -5.22
CA LEU A 95 -8.22 11.46 -6.49
C LEU A 95 -8.43 12.89 -6.93
N PRO A 96 -8.18 13.22 -8.21
CA PRO A 96 -8.54 14.54 -8.70
C PRO A 96 -10.07 14.70 -8.69
N GLU A 97 -10.56 15.85 -8.24
CA GLU A 97 -11.99 16.21 -8.35
C GLU A 97 -12.45 16.32 -9.82
N SER A 98 -11.51 16.50 -10.77
CA SER A 98 -11.73 16.35 -12.22
C SER A 98 -10.40 16.10 -12.95
N ILE A 99 -10.42 15.31 -14.03
CA ILE A 99 -9.24 14.91 -14.84
C ILE A 99 -8.60 16.12 -15.58
N SER A 100 -9.16 17.33 -15.50
CA SER A 100 -8.74 18.48 -16.33
C SER A 100 -7.72 19.46 -15.72
N ASP A 101 -7.42 19.43 -14.42
CA ASP A 101 -6.48 20.41 -13.82
C ASP A 101 -5.07 19.85 -13.60
N SER A 102 -4.26 20.07 -14.64
CA SER A 102 -2.89 19.57 -14.91
C SER A 102 -1.76 19.80 -13.89
N ALA A 103 -1.98 20.51 -12.77
CA ALA A 103 -0.89 20.76 -11.82
C ALA A 103 -0.72 19.65 -10.77
N LEU A 104 -1.74 18.81 -10.59
CA LEU A 104 -1.73 17.66 -9.70
C LEU A 104 -2.62 16.56 -10.31
N GLN A 105 -2.18 15.95 -11.41
CA GLN A 105 -2.72 14.62 -11.78
C GLN A 105 -2.58 13.74 -10.54
N GLY A 106 -3.72 13.29 -9.97
CA GLY A 106 -3.70 12.41 -8.80
C GLY A 106 -2.84 11.19 -9.08
N GLU A 107 -2.23 10.59 -8.05
CA GLU A 107 -1.30 9.46 -8.22
C GLU A 107 -1.90 8.34 -9.07
N LEU A 108 -3.21 8.12 -8.94
CA LEU A 108 -3.96 7.15 -9.73
C LEU A 108 -4.03 7.52 -11.22
N ALA A 109 -4.22 8.80 -11.58
CA ALA A 109 -4.17 9.22 -12.98
C ALA A 109 -2.75 9.10 -13.55
N PHE A 110 -1.72 9.46 -12.76
CA PHE A 110 -0.32 9.30 -13.18
C PHE A 110 0.02 7.83 -13.50
N PHE A 111 -0.46 6.90 -12.67
CA PHE A 111 -0.10 5.48 -12.80
C PHE A 111 -1.03 4.68 -13.73
N TYR A 112 -2.33 4.98 -13.74
CA TYR A 112 -3.34 4.22 -14.47
C TYR A 112 -3.90 4.90 -15.71
N GLN A 113 -3.50 6.14 -16.03
CA GLN A 113 -4.02 6.84 -17.21
C GLN A 113 -2.90 7.42 -18.09
N ASP A 114 -2.06 8.29 -17.54
CA ASP A 114 -1.00 8.98 -18.28
C ASP A 114 0.10 9.50 -17.34
N GLY A 115 1.32 9.00 -17.51
CA GLY A 115 2.44 9.32 -16.62
C GLY A 115 3.48 8.21 -16.60
N ALA A 116 3.28 7.19 -15.76
CA ALA A 116 4.14 6.01 -15.72
C ALA A 116 4.16 5.25 -17.06
N SER A 117 3.11 5.40 -17.87
CA SER A 117 3.01 4.93 -19.26
C SER A 117 4.21 5.36 -20.12
N HIS A 118 4.76 6.56 -19.91
CA HIS A 118 5.91 7.07 -20.68
C HIS A 118 7.23 6.40 -20.30
N LEU A 119 7.31 5.76 -19.14
CA LEU A 119 8.51 5.09 -18.64
C LEU A 119 8.54 3.60 -18.98
N PHE A 120 7.36 2.99 -19.19
CA PHE A 120 7.19 1.57 -19.48
C PHE A 120 6.21 1.34 -20.64
N PRO A 121 6.49 1.87 -21.85
CA PRO A 121 5.55 1.85 -22.96
C PRO A 121 5.15 0.43 -23.40
N GLU A 122 6.07 -0.53 -23.35
CA GLU A 122 5.81 -1.93 -23.71
C GLU A 122 4.86 -2.62 -22.71
N ALA A 123 5.01 -2.35 -21.41
CA ALA A 123 4.09 -2.87 -20.40
C ALA A 123 2.75 -2.14 -20.45
N TRP A 124 2.76 -0.86 -20.83
CA TRP A 124 1.55 -0.06 -21.01
C TRP A 124 0.71 -0.55 -22.19
N GLU A 125 1.34 -0.93 -23.31
CA GLU A 125 0.65 -1.55 -24.46
C GLU A 125 -0.13 -2.81 -24.03
N GLU A 126 0.49 -3.64 -23.19
CA GLU A 126 -0.18 -4.81 -22.64
C GLU A 126 -1.32 -4.46 -21.66
N TYR A 127 -1.15 -3.40 -20.86
CA TYR A 127 -2.18 -2.88 -19.96
C TYR A 127 -3.40 -2.34 -20.72
N VAL A 128 -3.22 -1.66 -21.84
CA VAL A 128 -4.37 -1.08 -22.57
C VAL A 128 -5.06 -2.10 -23.49
N ALA A 129 -4.37 -3.18 -23.88
CA ALA A 129 -4.86 -4.15 -24.85
C ALA A 129 -6.23 -4.80 -24.54
N PRO A 130 -6.61 -5.10 -23.28
CA PRO A 130 -7.93 -5.65 -22.99
C PRO A 130 -9.08 -4.65 -23.14
N ILE A 131 -8.78 -3.35 -23.17
CA ILE A 131 -9.77 -2.26 -23.11
C ILE A 131 -10.02 -1.70 -24.53
N PRO A 132 -11.30 -1.58 -24.97
CA PRO A 132 -11.67 -0.93 -26.23
C PRO A 132 -11.16 0.51 -26.31
N GLU A 133 -10.74 0.96 -27.49
CA GLU A 133 -10.09 2.28 -27.67
C GLU A 133 -10.98 3.45 -27.20
N GLU A 134 -12.29 3.35 -27.42
CA GLU A 134 -13.30 4.31 -27.01
C GLU A 134 -13.46 4.44 -25.49
N GLU A 135 -13.09 3.40 -24.72
CA GLU A 135 -13.17 3.38 -23.26
C GLU A 135 -11.87 3.84 -22.58
N ARG A 136 -10.75 3.97 -23.33
CA ARG A 136 -9.41 4.27 -22.76
C ARG A 136 -9.25 5.67 -22.18
N HIS A 137 -10.28 6.53 -22.28
CA HIS A 137 -10.28 7.86 -21.68
C HIS A 137 -10.40 7.82 -20.14
N ASP A 138 -10.90 6.71 -19.58
CA ASP A 138 -10.90 6.44 -18.15
C ASP A 138 -10.62 4.94 -17.91
N MET A 139 -9.34 4.61 -17.80
CA MET A 139 -8.89 3.23 -17.67
C MET A 139 -9.38 2.57 -16.38
N ILE A 140 -9.49 3.30 -15.27
CA ILE A 140 -9.95 2.73 -13.99
C ILE A 140 -11.43 2.32 -14.12
N LEU A 141 -12.28 3.18 -14.69
CA LEU A 141 -13.68 2.87 -14.94
C LEU A 141 -13.85 1.74 -15.97
N ALA A 142 -13.08 1.76 -17.06
CA ALA A 142 -13.12 0.73 -18.09
C ALA A 142 -12.74 -0.65 -17.51
N TYR A 143 -11.65 -0.70 -16.74
CA TYR A 143 -11.26 -1.93 -16.03
C TYR A 143 -12.30 -2.37 -15.00
N HIS A 144 -12.97 -1.44 -14.30
CA HIS A 144 -14.01 -1.78 -13.34
C HIS A 144 -15.14 -2.61 -13.98
N ALA A 145 -15.55 -2.26 -15.21
CA ALA A 145 -16.55 -3.03 -15.95
C ALA A 145 -16.05 -4.45 -16.27
N GLN A 146 -14.81 -4.58 -16.78
CA GLN A 146 -14.23 -5.88 -17.15
C GLN A 146 -13.99 -6.78 -15.93
N LEU A 147 -13.47 -6.22 -14.83
CA LEU A 147 -13.14 -6.93 -13.59
C LEU A 147 -14.38 -7.41 -12.82
N ASN A 148 -15.55 -6.87 -13.13
CA ASN A 148 -16.84 -7.29 -12.57
C ASN A 148 -17.72 -8.02 -13.59
N SER A 149 -17.16 -8.41 -14.75
CA SER A 149 -17.87 -9.24 -15.72
C SER A 149 -18.27 -10.58 -15.12
N VAL A 150 -19.48 -11.03 -15.48
CA VAL A 150 -19.96 -12.39 -15.20
C VAL A 150 -19.23 -13.42 -16.06
N ASP A 151 -18.67 -13.00 -17.20
CA ASP A 151 -17.81 -13.83 -18.03
C ASP A 151 -16.41 -13.93 -17.41
N GLU A 152 -16.02 -15.15 -17.04
CA GLU A 152 -14.78 -15.42 -16.34
C GLU A 152 -13.55 -15.13 -17.20
N GLU A 153 -13.59 -15.45 -18.50
CA GLU A 153 -12.47 -15.22 -19.41
C GLU A 153 -12.17 -13.73 -19.55
N THR A 154 -13.22 -12.92 -19.76
CA THR A 154 -13.12 -11.45 -19.79
C THR A 154 -12.51 -10.91 -18.51
N ARG A 155 -13.02 -11.36 -17.36
CA ARG A 155 -12.56 -10.92 -16.04
C ARG A 155 -11.10 -11.27 -15.79
N LEU A 156 -10.69 -12.52 -16.06
CA LEU A 156 -9.32 -12.97 -15.85
C LEU A 156 -8.34 -12.31 -16.82
N ARG A 157 -8.75 -12.08 -18.09
CA ARG A 157 -7.93 -11.35 -19.07
C ARG A 157 -7.60 -9.94 -18.57
N ALA A 158 -8.61 -9.21 -18.08
CA ALA A 158 -8.41 -7.90 -17.49
C ALA A 158 -7.57 -7.97 -16.20
N ALA A 159 -7.88 -8.92 -15.30
CA ALA A 159 -7.18 -9.07 -14.03
C ALA A 159 -5.66 -9.32 -14.20
N LYS A 160 -5.29 -10.15 -15.18
CA LYS A 160 -3.88 -10.44 -15.51
C LYS A 160 -3.17 -9.22 -16.07
N ALA A 161 -3.78 -8.49 -17.00
CA ALA A 161 -3.19 -7.29 -17.58
C ALA A 161 -2.98 -6.18 -16.54
N TRP A 162 -4.00 -5.92 -15.71
CA TRP A 162 -3.91 -4.99 -14.58
C TRP A 162 -2.79 -5.39 -13.61
N SER A 163 -2.78 -6.64 -13.15
CA SER A 163 -1.76 -7.11 -12.21
C SER A 163 -0.36 -7.08 -12.82
N LYS A 164 -0.23 -7.42 -14.11
CA LYS A 164 1.05 -7.42 -14.82
C LYS A 164 1.64 -6.01 -14.92
N TRP A 165 0.79 -5.01 -15.18
CA TRP A 165 1.20 -3.60 -15.19
C TRP A 165 1.91 -3.19 -13.90
N GLU A 166 1.30 -3.48 -12.74
CA GLU A 166 1.91 -3.13 -11.46
C GLU A 166 3.17 -3.96 -11.16
N MET A 167 3.14 -5.26 -11.44
CA MET A 167 4.32 -6.11 -11.19
C MET A 167 5.51 -5.70 -12.08
N ALA A 168 5.28 -5.23 -13.30
CA ALA A 168 6.34 -4.78 -14.21
C ALA A 168 7.01 -3.47 -13.77
N THR A 169 6.27 -2.62 -13.05
CA THR A 169 6.68 -1.25 -12.69
C THR A 169 7.06 -1.10 -11.21
N SER A 170 6.97 -2.18 -10.42
CA SER A 170 7.19 -2.17 -8.97
C SER A 170 8.64 -2.01 -8.52
N LYS A 171 9.64 -2.11 -9.41
CA LYS A 171 11.07 -2.07 -9.06
C LYS A 171 11.83 -1.16 -10.02
N LEU A 172 12.97 -0.65 -9.57
CA LEU A 172 13.86 0.16 -10.41
C LEU A 172 14.38 -0.65 -11.60
N TYR A 173 14.81 -1.88 -11.35
CA TYR A 173 15.09 -2.85 -12.39
C TYR A 173 13.93 -3.83 -12.49
N VAL A 174 13.37 -3.94 -13.69
CA VAL A 174 12.28 -4.87 -14.00
C VAL A 174 12.68 -6.29 -13.60
N ASP A 175 11.82 -6.96 -12.84
CA ASP A 175 12.05 -8.31 -12.32
C ASP A 175 11.09 -9.32 -12.97
N PRO A 176 11.57 -10.15 -13.91
CA PRO A 176 10.75 -11.15 -14.57
C PRO A 176 10.08 -12.13 -13.60
N ALA A 177 10.72 -12.47 -12.48
CA ALA A 177 10.12 -13.35 -11.48
C ALA A 177 8.98 -12.68 -10.72
N HIS A 178 9.03 -11.35 -10.58
CA HIS A 178 7.92 -10.58 -10.00
C HIS A 178 6.74 -10.51 -10.96
N ILE A 179 7.01 -10.24 -12.25
CA ILE A 179 6.00 -10.21 -13.33
C ILE A 179 5.26 -11.55 -13.43
N ALA A 180 5.98 -12.67 -13.32
CA ALA A 180 5.39 -14.01 -13.42
C ALA A 180 4.25 -14.28 -12.42
N ARG A 181 4.18 -13.53 -11.30
CA ARG A 181 3.08 -13.63 -10.35
C ARG A 181 1.73 -13.25 -10.93
N ALA A 182 1.70 -12.33 -11.90
CA ALA A 182 0.46 -11.91 -12.56
C ALA A 182 -0.17 -13.00 -13.43
N ALA A 183 0.54 -14.11 -13.69
CA ALA A 183 -0.01 -15.24 -14.42
C ALA A 183 -0.91 -16.16 -13.57
N ASP A 184 -0.84 -16.05 -12.24
CA ASP A 184 -1.67 -16.83 -11.31
C ASP A 184 -3.09 -16.24 -11.25
N ASP A 185 -4.09 -17.04 -11.64
CA ASP A 185 -5.47 -16.61 -11.80
C ASP A 185 -6.09 -16.13 -10.48
N ASP A 186 -5.87 -16.87 -9.40
CA ASP A 186 -6.43 -16.56 -8.08
C ASP A 186 -5.84 -15.25 -7.54
N PHE A 187 -4.52 -15.10 -7.64
CA PHE A 187 -3.83 -13.88 -7.25
C PHE A 187 -4.29 -12.70 -8.11
N ALA A 188 -4.22 -12.81 -9.43
CA ALA A 188 -4.54 -11.71 -10.33
C ALA A 188 -5.99 -11.26 -10.16
N ASN A 189 -6.93 -12.21 -10.06
CA ASN A 189 -8.36 -11.93 -9.87
C ASN A 189 -8.64 -11.22 -8.55
N ALA A 190 -8.09 -11.70 -7.43
CA ALA A 190 -8.28 -11.04 -6.14
C ALA A 190 -7.60 -9.67 -6.11
N PHE A 191 -6.35 -9.58 -6.60
CA PHE A 191 -5.54 -8.38 -6.62
C PHE A 191 -6.22 -7.26 -7.42
N ALA A 192 -6.46 -7.48 -8.71
CA ALA A 192 -7.00 -6.45 -9.60
C ALA A 192 -8.41 -6.02 -9.21
N ARG A 193 -9.30 -6.97 -8.84
CA ARG A 193 -10.68 -6.64 -8.46
C ARG A 193 -10.73 -5.78 -7.21
N ILE A 194 -9.99 -6.16 -6.17
CA ILE A 194 -9.98 -5.41 -4.91
C ILE A 194 -9.32 -4.06 -5.13
N GLU A 195 -8.18 -4.00 -5.79
CA GLU A 195 -7.47 -2.75 -6.01
C GLU A 195 -8.32 -1.74 -6.80
N ASN A 196 -8.87 -2.17 -7.94
CA ASN A 196 -9.80 -1.34 -8.73
C ASN A 196 -11.05 -0.93 -7.94
N HIS A 197 -11.61 -1.82 -7.11
CA HIS A 197 -12.75 -1.51 -6.25
C HIS A 197 -12.45 -0.39 -5.25
N TYR A 198 -11.27 -0.35 -4.67
CA TYR A 198 -10.88 0.76 -3.80
C TYR A 198 -10.66 2.04 -4.61
N PHE A 199 -10.08 1.96 -5.81
CA PHE A 199 -9.81 3.15 -6.63
C PHE A 199 -11.08 3.82 -7.17
N ILE A 200 -12.01 3.04 -7.71
CA ILE A 200 -13.28 3.57 -8.24
C ILE A 200 -14.13 4.22 -7.14
N ASN A 201 -13.93 3.83 -5.88
CA ASN A 201 -14.63 4.35 -4.71
C ASN A 201 -13.79 5.34 -3.88
N SER A 202 -12.69 5.88 -4.42
CA SER A 202 -11.88 6.90 -3.71
C SER A 202 -11.28 6.41 -2.39
N GLY A 203 -10.99 5.12 -2.28
CA GLY A 203 -10.61 4.48 -1.03
C GLY A 203 -11.66 4.65 0.08
N PHE A 204 -12.92 4.91 -0.27
CA PHE A 204 -14.01 5.21 0.67
C PHE A 204 -13.73 6.40 1.60
N MET A 205 -12.93 7.35 1.13
CA MET A 205 -12.52 8.55 1.86
C MET A 205 -12.81 9.79 1.02
N LYS A 206 -12.87 10.95 1.69
CA LYS A 206 -12.85 12.23 0.97
C LYS A 206 -11.44 12.47 0.40
N ASP A 207 -11.36 13.21 -0.70
CA ASP A 207 -10.07 13.56 -1.27
C ASP A 207 -9.19 14.29 -0.24
N GLY A 208 -7.91 13.90 -0.18
CA GLY A 208 -6.94 14.48 0.74
C GLY A 208 -7.19 14.25 2.24
N GLN A 209 -8.23 13.50 2.63
CA GLN A 209 -8.66 13.33 4.03
C GLN A 209 -7.52 12.93 4.98
N LEU A 210 -6.62 12.04 4.54
CA LEU A 210 -5.50 11.55 5.35
C LEU A 210 -4.42 12.61 5.60
N LEU A 211 -4.37 13.68 4.79
CA LEU A 211 -3.42 14.78 4.90
C LEU A 211 -4.01 16.05 5.52
N GLU A 212 -5.32 16.07 5.78
CA GLU A 212 -5.96 17.18 6.46
C GLU A 212 -5.34 17.42 7.83
N LYS A 213 -5.20 18.68 8.22
CA LYS A 213 -4.61 19.07 9.49
C LYS A 213 -5.29 18.37 10.68
N GLN A 214 -6.63 18.33 10.71
CA GLN A 214 -7.37 17.65 11.79
C GLN A 214 -7.09 16.15 11.87
N SER A 215 -6.79 15.50 10.74
CA SER A 215 -6.47 14.07 10.69
C SER A 215 -5.05 13.84 11.18
N ILE A 216 -4.10 14.64 10.69
CA ILE A 216 -2.69 14.56 11.11
C ILE A 216 -2.53 14.90 12.59
N ASP A 217 -3.18 15.94 13.11
CA ASP A 217 -3.05 16.38 14.50
C ASP A 217 -3.36 15.27 15.52
N LYS A 218 -4.23 14.31 15.16
CA LYS A 218 -4.54 13.13 15.99
C LYS A 218 -3.34 12.20 16.19
N ILE A 219 -2.39 12.18 15.25
CA ILE A 219 -1.29 11.20 15.22
C ILE A 219 0.09 11.84 15.36
N ARG A 220 0.20 13.17 15.50
CA ARG A 220 1.50 13.88 15.54
C ARG A 220 2.45 13.39 16.62
N HIS A 221 1.89 12.89 17.72
CA HIS A 221 2.62 12.38 18.86
C HIS A 221 3.16 10.95 18.65
N ILE A 222 2.73 10.25 17.61
CA ILE A 222 3.13 8.87 17.32
C ILE A 222 4.47 8.87 16.57
N PRO A 223 5.53 8.23 17.09
CA PRO A 223 6.79 8.07 16.38
C PRO A 223 6.59 7.44 15.00
N THR A 224 6.96 8.17 13.95
CA THR A 224 6.66 7.78 12.57
C THR A 224 7.91 7.87 11.69
N VAL A 225 8.21 6.80 10.97
CA VAL A 225 9.23 6.75 9.90
C VAL A 225 8.53 6.46 8.57
N VAL A 226 8.90 7.20 7.53
CA VAL A 226 8.48 6.97 6.14
C VAL A 226 9.73 6.70 5.30
N VAL A 227 9.73 5.60 4.53
CA VAL A 227 10.77 5.26 3.56
C VAL A 227 10.17 5.31 2.16
N GLN A 228 10.77 6.08 1.25
CA GLN A 228 10.24 6.30 -0.09
C GLN A 228 11.34 6.09 -1.13
N GLY A 229 11.07 5.29 -2.17
CA GLY A 229 11.94 5.21 -3.34
C GLY A 229 11.87 6.50 -4.16
N ARG A 230 13.02 7.02 -4.59
CA ARG A 230 13.10 8.21 -5.44
C ARG A 230 12.39 7.99 -6.78
N TYR A 231 12.51 6.79 -7.35
CA TYR A 231 11.98 6.40 -8.65
C TYR A 231 10.76 5.48 -8.53
N ASP A 232 10.03 5.59 -7.41
CA ASP A 232 8.74 4.93 -7.25
C ASP A 232 7.73 5.56 -8.23
N VAL A 233 7.31 4.80 -9.24
CA VAL A 233 6.34 5.24 -10.25
C VAL A 233 4.90 4.86 -9.91
N ILE A 234 4.71 3.96 -8.94
CA ILE A 234 3.37 3.54 -8.49
C ILE A 234 2.83 4.56 -7.50
N CYS A 235 3.67 4.97 -6.53
CA CYS A 235 3.37 6.01 -5.56
C CYS A 235 4.49 7.06 -5.59
N PRO A 236 4.42 8.05 -6.51
CA PRO A 236 5.49 9.03 -6.70
C PRO A 236 5.88 9.78 -5.42
N ALA A 237 7.15 10.13 -5.30
CA ALA A 237 7.70 10.76 -4.08
C ALA A 237 7.05 12.11 -3.68
N THR A 238 6.26 12.72 -4.58
CA THR A 238 5.38 13.87 -4.25
C THR A 238 4.44 13.53 -3.07
N THR A 239 3.98 12.27 -3.03
CA THR A 239 3.32 11.50 -1.96
C THR A 239 3.85 11.79 -0.57
N ALA A 240 4.97 11.11 -0.30
CA ALA A 240 5.70 11.22 0.94
C ALA A 240 6.17 12.66 1.25
N HIS A 241 6.48 13.46 0.23
CA HIS A 241 6.86 14.86 0.43
C HIS A 241 5.69 15.72 0.95
N ALA A 242 4.49 15.55 0.40
CA ALA A 242 3.27 16.21 0.90
C ALA A 242 2.93 15.75 2.32
N LEU A 243 3.07 14.45 2.61
CA LEU A 243 2.88 13.91 3.95
C LEU A 243 3.88 14.53 4.95
N LYS A 244 5.16 14.64 4.60
CA LYS A 244 6.18 15.31 5.45
C LYS A 244 5.87 16.78 5.72
N LYS A 245 5.28 17.49 4.75
CA LYS A 245 4.82 18.88 4.96
C LYS A 245 3.66 18.96 5.95
N ALA A 246 2.68 18.06 5.82
CA ALA A 246 1.51 18.04 6.70
C ALA A 246 1.82 17.51 8.12
N PHE A 247 2.77 16.57 8.23
CA PHE A 247 3.18 15.90 9.45
C PHE A 247 4.69 16.10 9.71
N PRO A 248 5.12 17.29 10.17
CA PRO A 248 6.55 17.65 10.28
C PRO A 248 7.37 16.77 11.23
N GLU A 249 6.76 16.13 12.22
CA GLU A 249 7.45 15.29 13.22
C GLU A 249 7.89 13.94 12.67
N LEU A 250 7.31 13.47 11.56
CA LEU A 250 7.73 12.19 10.96
C LEU A 250 9.16 12.28 10.42
N THR A 251 9.89 11.18 10.43
CA THR A 251 11.18 11.07 9.74
C THR A 251 10.97 10.54 8.33
N LEU A 252 11.40 11.29 7.31
CA LEU A 252 11.30 10.88 5.91
C LEU A 252 12.68 10.52 5.38
N HIS A 253 12.83 9.28 4.91
CA HIS A 253 13.98 8.82 4.15
C HIS A 253 13.61 8.67 2.67
N ILE A 254 14.36 9.32 1.79
CA ILE A 254 14.29 9.06 0.35
C ILE A 254 15.47 8.19 -0.04
N VAL A 255 15.20 7.02 -0.62
CA VAL A 255 16.23 6.11 -1.15
C VAL A 255 16.53 6.54 -2.59
N PRO A 256 17.76 6.97 -2.90
CA PRO A 256 18.06 7.66 -4.16
C PRO A 256 17.96 6.77 -5.40
N ASP A 257 18.09 5.45 -5.24
CA ASP A 257 18.20 4.44 -6.30
C ASP A 257 17.20 3.28 -6.09
N ALA A 258 15.98 3.58 -5.64
CA ALA A 258 14.93 2.58 -5.43
C ALA A 258 13.62 2.95 -6.13
N GLY A 259 12.93 1.92 -6.63
CA GLY A 259 11.54 1.98 -7.07
C GLY A 259 10.56 1.77 -5.92
N HIS A 260 9.41 1.16 -6.21
CA HIS A 260 8.30 1.01 -5.26
C HIS A 260 8.52 -0.09 -4.21
N SER A 261 9.16 -1.20 -4.60
CA SER A 261 9.18 -2.43 -3.81
C SER A 261 9.84 -2.25 -2.45
N ALA A 262 9.25 -2.86 -1.41
CA ALA A 262 9.87 -2.97 -0.10
C ALA A 262 11.19 -3.79 -0.11
N ARG A 263 11.45 -4.52 -1.20
CA ARG A 263 12.66 -5.36 -1.38
C ARG A 263 13.79 -4.66 -2.12
N GLU A 264 13.64 -3.39 -2.49
CA GLU A 264 14.77 -2.59 -2.99
C GLU A 264 15.86 -2.52 -1.91
N PRO A 265 17.15 -2.71 -2.22
CA PRO A 265 18.19 -2.87 -1.20
C PRO A 265 18.24 -1.76 -0.16
N GLY A 266 18.20 -0.49 -0.61
CA GLY A 266 18.20 0.67 0.29
C GLY A 266 16.89 0.80 1.08
N THR A 267 15.75 0.47 0.48
CA THR A 267 14.43 0.49 1.14
C THR A 267 14.37 -0.56 2.24
N ALA A 268 14.72 -1.82 1.93
CA ALA A 268 14.69 -2.92 2.88
C ALA A 268 15.58 -2.63 4.10
N LYS A 269 16.79 -2.10 3.87
CA LYS A 269 17.70 -1.71 4.94
C LYS A 269 17.06 -0.70 5.90
N LEU A 270 16.51 0.40 5.38
CA LEU A 270 15.91 1.45 6.22
C LEU A 270 14.63 0.99 6.93
N LEU A 271 13.86 0.08 6.34
CA LEU A 271 12.70 -0.51 7.00
C LEU A 271 13.11 -1.35 8.21
N VAL A 272 14.16 -2.16 8.08
CA VAL A 272 14.72 -2.93 9.20
C VAL A 272 15.27 -2.01 10.29
N GLU A 273 16.06 -0.99 9.92
CA GLU A 273 16.57 0.00 10.87
C GLU A 273 15.44 0.73 11.62
N ALA A 274 14.34 1.05 10.93
CA ALA A 274 13.17 1.67 11.55
C ALA A 274 12.47 0.72 12.52
N THR A 275 12.30 -0.56 12.18
CA THR A 275 11.71 -1.55 13.09
C THR A 275 12.60 -1.83 14.30
N ASP A 276 13.91 -1.91 14.12
CA ASP A 276 14.87 -2.11 15.21
C ASP A 276 14.88 -0.91 16.17
N LYS A 277 14.82 0.31 15.62
CA LYS A 277 14.70 1.55 16.40
C LYS A 277 13.45 1.57 17.29
N PHE A 278 12.33 1.08 16.80
CA PHE A 278 11.06 1.07 17.53
C PHE A 278 10.84 -0.17 18.40
N ALA A 279 11.69 -1.19 18.29
CA ALA A 279 11.56 -2.43 19.05
C ALA A 279 11.52 -2.21 20.57
N GLY A 280 12.09 -1.12 21.08
CA GLY A 280 12.09 -0.76 22.51
C GLY A 280 10.86 -0.04 23.05
N LEU A 281 9.91 0.39 22.21
CA LEU A 281 8.69 1.13 22.64
C LEU A 281 7.54 0.20 23.12
#